data_AF-A0A1D8URD6-F1
#
_entry.id   AF-A0A1D8URD6-F1
#
_cell.length_a   1.000
_cell.length_b   1.000
_cell.length_c   1.000
_cell.angle_alpha   90.00
_cell.angle_beta   90.00
_cell.angle_gamma   90.00
#
_symmetry.space_group_name_H-M   'P 1'
#
loop_
_entity.id
_entity.type
_entity.pdbx_description
1 polymer ?
#
loop_
_entity_poly.entity_id
_entity_poly.type
_entity_poly.pdbx_seq_one_letter_code
_entity_poly.pdbx_strand_id
1 'polypeptide(L)'
;MSQTELILLQRVEHLGQMGDLVRVKPGYARNFLLPQGKALRANAQNRQRFETERAQLEAQNLKRREEAERLAERMHGLTVVIIRQAGDSGSLYGSVSTRDIALAATAAGLTVNRNQVILAHPIKLLGLTEARIALHPEVSIPLTVNVARSEEEAERQARGEAISQEEDEYVLETEAETDELVGEEAPAEVAPQN
;
A
#
# COMPACT_ATOMS: atom_id res chain seq x y z
N MET A 1 -15.53 21.84 -27.23
CA MET A 1 -14.17 21.64 -26.67
C MET A 1 -13.33 20.87 -27.68
N SER A 2 -12.07 21.25 -27.92
CA SER A 2 -11.21 20.46 -28.82
C SER A 2 -10.85 19.12 -28.17
N GLN A 3 -10.85 18.06 -28.97
CA GLN A 3 -10.42 16.72 -28.59
C GLN A 3 -9.22 16.34 -29.47
N THR A 4 -8.32 15.52 -28.94
CA THR A 4 -7.16 14.99 -29.65
C THR A 4 -7.29 13.48 -29.75
N GLU A 5 -7.10 12.96 -30.96
CA GLU A 5 -7.10 11.53 -31.24
C GLU A 5 -5.72 10.93 -30.98
N LEU A 6 -5.70 9.85 -30.19
CA LEU A 6 -4.50 9.14 -29.80
C LEU A 6 -4.69 7.63 -30.02
N ILE A 7 -3.59 6.93 -30.25
CA ILE A 7 -3.50 5.48 -30.30
C ILE A 7 -2.79 5.03 -29.03
N LEU A 8 -3.42 4.18 -28.22
CA LEU A 8 -2.83 3.69 -26.98
C LEU A 8 -1.75 2.65 -27.23
N LEU A 9 -0.57 2.84 -26.64
CA LEU A 9 0.55 1.90 -26.68
C LEU A 9 0.53 0.89 -25.52
N GLN A 10 -0.21 1.21 -24.47
CA GLN A 10 -0.41 0.36 -23.32
C GLN A 10 -1.81 0.56 -22.79
N ARG A 11 -2.30 -0.40 -22.00
CA ARG A 11 -3.56 -0.25 -21.29
C ARG A 11 -3.50 0.95 -20.34
N VAL A 12 -4.56 1.74 -20.34
CA VAL A 12 -4.73 2.85 -19.39
C VAL A 12 -6.11 2.71 -18.75
N GLU A 13 -6.13 2.77 -17.42
CA GLU A 13 -7.35 2.71 -16.64
C GLU A 13 -8.33 3.81 -17.07
N HIS A 14 -9.60 3.44 -17.28
CA HIS A 14 -10.68 4.31 -17.77
C HIS A 14 -10.58 4.83 -19.22
N LEU A 15 -9.57 4.46 -20.00
CA LEU A 15 -9.44 4.88 -21.41
C LEU A 15 -9.70 3.75 -22.41
N GLY A 16 -9.03 2.60 -22.24
CA GLY A 16 -9.12 1.51 -23.20
C GLY A 16 -7.92 0.56 -23.17
N GLN A 17 -7.93 -0.38 -24.11
CA GLN A 17 -6.86 -1.35 -24.30
C GLN A 17 -5.77 -0.82 -25.22
N MET A 18 -4.67 -1.55 -25.32
CA MET A 18 -3.60 -1.24 -26.26
C MET A 18 -4.12 -1.36 -27.70
N GLY A 19 -3.80 -0.38 -28.54
CA GLY A 19 -4.22 -0.29 -29.93
C GLY A 19 -5.52 0.47 -30.16
N ASP A 20 -6.26 0.80 -29.10
CA ASP A 20 -7.50 1.55 -29.23
C ASP A 20 -7.24 3.00 -29.65
N LEU A 21 -8.10 3.50 -30.55
CA LEU A 21 -8.12 4.89 -30.96
C LEU A 21 -9.07 5.67 -30.07
N VAL A 22 -8.51 6.51 -29.20
CA VAL A 22 -9.24 7.23 -28.16
C VAL A 22 -9.22 8.75 -28.39
N ARG A 23 -10.33 9.40 -28.05
CA ARG A 23 -10.49 10.86 -28.10
C ARG A 23 -10.42 11.43 -26.70
N VAL A 24 -9.39 12.23 -26.42
CA VAL A 24 -9.17 12.83 -25.09
C VAL A 24 -9.03 14.35 -25.17
N LYS A 25 -9.14 15.02 -24.03
CA LYS A 25 -8.86 16.46 -23.94
C LYS A 25 -7.36 16.71 -24.23
N PRO A 26 -6.99 17.77 -24.98
CA PRO A 26 -5.60 18.06 -25.33
C PRO A 26 -4.65 18.21 -24.14
N GLY A 27 -5.15 18.70 -23.00
CA GLY A 27 -4.37 18.81 -21.76
C GLY A 27 -3.95 17.44 -21.22
N TYR A 28 -4.85 16.46 -21.24
CA TYR A 28 -4.57 15.10 -20.78
C TYR A 28 -3.57 14.38 -21.72
N ALA A 29 -3.75 14.55 -23.03
CA ALA A 29 -2.78 14.06 -24.03
C ALA A 29 -1.38 14.62 -23.79
N ARG A 30 -1.26 15.93 -23.62
CA ARG A 30 0.03 16.65 -23.54
C ARG A 30 0.78 16.43 -22.23
N ASN A 31 0.07 16.36 -21.11
CA ASN A 31 0.70 16.34 -19.78
C ASN A 31 0.90 14.92 -19.25
N PHE A 32 0.09 13.95 -19.67
CA PHE A 32 0.10 12.61 -19.11
C PHE A 32 0.45 11.54 -20.16
N LEU A 33 -0.33 11.41 -21.22
CA LEU A 33 -0.20 10.26 -22.14
C LEU A 33 1.04 10.32 -23.04
N LEU A 34 1.31 11.47 -23.65
CA LEU A 34 2.44 11.63 -24.57
C LEU A 34 3.80 11.63 -23.84
N PRO A 35 4.01 12.34 -22.72
CA PRO A 35 5.30 12.35 -22.03
C PRO A 35 5.65 11.00 -21.40
N GLN A 36 4.64 10.24 -20.96
CA GLN A 36 4.84 8.90 -20.38
C GLN A 36 4.93 7.80 -21.44
N GLY A 37 4.89 8.14 -22.73
CA GLY A 37 4.97 7.15 -23.82
C GLY A 37 3.78 6.18 -23.85
N LYS A 38 2.64 6.53 -23.24
CA LYS A 38 1.47 5.65 -23.14
C LYS A 38 0.61 5.67 -24.39
N ALA A 39 0.76 6.68 -25.23
CA ALA A 39 0.00 6.85 -26.45
C ALA A 39 0.79 7.60 -27.52
N LEU A 40 0.41 7.41 -28.79
CA LEU A 40 0.90 8.18 -29.93
C LEU A 40 -0.22 9.03 -30.52
N ARG A 41 0.13 10.14 -31.16
CA ARG A 41 -0.85 10.90 -31.96
C ARG A 41 -1.34 10.06 -33.14
N ALA A 42 -2.64 10.10 -33.41
CA ALA A 42 -3.27 9.32 -34.47
C ALA A 42 -2.97 9.86 -35.89
N ASN A 43 -1.70 9.80 -36.31
CA ASN A 43 -1.26 10.13 -37.66
C ASN A 43 -1.03 8.86 -38.49
N ALA A 44 -1.15 8.93 -39.82
CA ALA A 44 -0.95 7.79 -40.71
C ALA A 44 0.42 7.09 -40.50
N GLN A 45 1.49 7.88 -40.34
CA GLN A 45 2.82 7.36 -40.04
C GLN A 45 2.89 6.60 -38.71
N ASN A 46 2.22 7.08 -37.66
CA ASN A 46 2.22 6.44 -36.35
C ASN A 46 1.37 5.16 -36.34
N ARG A 47 0.31 5.09 -37.16
CA ARG A 47 -0.48 3.86 -37.34
C ARG A 47 0.38 2.74 -37.92
N GLN A 48 1.13 3.02 -38.99
CA GLN A 48 2.00 2.04 -39.62
C GLN A 48 3.15 1.61 -38.70
N ARG A 49 3.71 2.55 -37.93
CA ARG A 49 4.68 2.22 -36.88
C ARG A 49 4.10 1.31 -35.81
N PHE A 50 2.90 1.63 -35.32
CA PHE A 50 2.21 0.80 -34.33
C PHE A 50 1.97 -0.61 -34.84
N GLU A 51 1.53 -0.80 -36.08
CA GLU A 51 1.32 -2.13 -36.67
C GLU A 51 2.60 -2.96 -36.72
N THR A 52 3.73 -2.32 -37.02
CA THR A 52 5.05 -2.98 -37.06
C THR A 52 5.54 -3.34 -35.65
N GLU A 53 5.33 -2.46 -34.68
CA GLU A 53 5.78 -2.62 -33.28
C GLU A 53 4.78 -3.44 -32.44
N ARG A 54 3.56 -3.68 -32.93
CA ARG A 54 2.45 -4.30 -32.19
C ARG A 54 2.85 -5.64 -31.58
N ALA A 55 3.42 -6.54 -32.39
CA ALA A 55 3.81 -7.86 -31.92
C ALA A 55 4.88 -7.80 -30.81
N GLN A 56 5.81 -6.83 -30.91
CA GLN A 56 6.83 -6.63 -29.88
C GLN A 56 6.25 -6.05 -28.60
N LEU A 57 5.33 -5.09 -28.71
CA LEU A 57 4.63 -4.48 -27.57
C LEU A 57 3.73 -5.50 -26.87
N GLU A 58 3.01 -6.35 -27.61
CA GLU A 58 2.20 -7.45 -27.04
C GLU A 58 3.09 -8.42 -26.26
N ALA A 59 4.21 -8.85 -26.84
CA ALA A 59 5.15 -9.75 -26.17
C ALA A 59 5.78 -9.13 -24.90
N GLN A 60 6.12 -7.84 -24.93
CA GLN A 60 6.64 -7.14 -23.76
C GLN A 60 5.58 -6.96 -22.66
N ASN A 61 4.34 -6.62 -23.03
CA ASN A 61 3.24 -6.51 -22.08
C ASN A 61 2.93 -7.85 -21.42
N LEU A 62 2.93 -8.94 -22.18
CA LEU A 62 2.71 -10.28 -21.62
C LEU A 62 3.79 -10.64 -20.60
N LYS A 63 5.07 -10.44 -20.93
CA LYS A 63 6.19 -10.69 -19.99
C LYS A 63 6.06 -9.87 -18.70
N ARG A 64 5.76 -8.57 -18.82
CA ARG A 64 5.57 -7.69 -17.65
C ARG A 64 4.38 -8.11 -16.80
N ARG A 65 3.30 -8.58 -17.44
CA ARG A 65 2.13 -9.10 -16.74
C ARG A 65 2.49 -10.38 -15.97
N GLU A 66 3.17 -11.33 -16.60
CA GLU A 66 3.62 -12.56 -15.94
C GLU A 66 4.58 -12.28 -14.77
N GLU A 67 5.51 -11.34 -14.92
CA GLU A 67 6.39 -10.90 -13.83
C GLU A 67 5.59 -10.28 -12.66
N ALA A 68 4.59 -9.46 -12.99
CA ALA A 68 3.71 -8.85 -12.00
C ALA A 68 2.80 -9.87 -11.30
N GLU A 69 2.30 -10.88 -12.01
CA GLU A 69 1.53 -11.99 -11.44
C GLU A 69 2.38 -12.80 -10.46
N ARG A 70 3.62 -13.15 -10.84
CA ARG A 70 4.55 -13.85 -9.93
C ARG A 70 4.93 -13.01 -8.70
N LEU A 71 5.01 -11.69 -8.84
CA LEU A 71 5.22 -10.79 -7.71
C LEU A 71 3.96 -10.72 -6.83
N ALA A 72 2.79 -10.66 -7.44
CA ALA A 72 1.50 -10.63 -6.74
C ALA A 72 1.28 -11.89 -5.90
N GLU A 73 1.57 -13.07 -6.45
CA GLU A 73 1.47 -14.34 -5.73
C GLU A 73 2.43 -14.41 -4.54
N ARG A 74 3.68 -13.99 -4.72
CA ARG A 74 4.69 -14.02 -3.64
C ARG A 74 4.39 -13.07 -2.50
N MET A 75 3.78 -11.92 -2.80
CA MET A 75 3.52 -10.86 -1.83
C MET A 75 2.02 -10.78 -1.47
N HIS A 76 1.26 -11.83 -1.77
CA HIS A 76 -0.15 -11.91 -1.40
C HIS A 76 -0.28 -11.98 0.12
N GLY A 77 -1.12 -11.11 0.69
CA GLY A 77 -1.32 -11.04 2.14
C GLY A 77 -0.19 -10.30 2.88
N LEU A 78 0.68 -9.58 2.17
CA LEU A 78 1.69 -8.74 2.81
C LEU A 78 1.01 -7.73 3.74
N THR A 79 1.46 -7.71 4.99
CA THR A 79 1.04 -6.71 5.98
C THR A 79 2.23 -5.82 6.28
N VAL A 80 2.00 -4.50 6.27
CA VAL A 80 3.01 -3.50 6.60
C VAL A 80 2.60 -2.74 7.85
N VAL A 81 3.51 -2.68 8.81
CA VAL A 81 3.33 -1.92 10.05
C VAL A 81 3.88 -0.51 9.87
N ILE A 82 3.08 0.48 10.25
CA ILE A 82 3.46 1.90 10.21
C ILE A 82 3.23 2.50 11.60
N ILE A 83 4.33 2.90 12.24
CA ILE A 83 4.29 3.49 13.57
C ILE A 83 4.10 5.00 13.47
N ARG A 84 3.03 5.53 14.08
CA ARG A 84 2.75 6.97 14.13
C ARG A 84 2.14 7.38 15.47
N GLN A 85 2.45 8.61 15.87
CA GLN A 85 1.87 9.23 17.06
C GLN A 85 0.39 9.53 16.82
N ALA A 86 -0.44 9.19 17.80
CA ALA A 86 -1.89 9.38 17.79
C ALA A 86 -2.36 9.94 19.13
N GLY A 87 -3.50 10.64 19.11
CA GLY A 87 -4.19 11.03 20.33
C GLY A 87 -5.00 9.88 20.92
N ASP A 88 -5.52 10.10 22.13
CA ASP A 88 -6.23 9.07 22.94
C ASP A 88 -7.52 8.54 22.28
N SER A 89 -8.09 9.29 21.34
CA SER A 89 -9.24 8.89 20.54
C SER A 89 -8.91 8.01 19.34
N GLY A 90 -7.65 7.60 19.17
CA GLY A 90 -7.17 6.81 18.03
C GLY A 90 -6.98 7.62 16.74
N SER A 91 -7.14 8.94 16.81
CA SER A 91 -6.84 9.84 15.68
C SER A 91 -5.35 10.18 15.61
N LEU A 92 -4.75 10.00 14.44
CA LEU A 92 -3.36 10.32 14.17
C LEU A 92 -3.13 11.83 14.17
N TYR A 93 -2.01 12.29 14.74
CA TYR A 93 -1.59 13.69 14.65
C TYR A 93 -1.15 14.10 13.23
N GLY A 94 -0.82 13.12 12.39
CA GLY A 94 -0.53 13.27 10.96
C GLY A 94 -1.42 12.35 10.12
N SER A 95 -1.18 12.33 8.81
CA SER A 95 -1.82 11.35 7.92
C SER A 95 -0.80 10.38 7.36
N VAL A 96 -1.13 9.09 7.32
CA VAL A 96 -0.34 8.12 6.55
C VAL A 96 -0.70 8.30 5.08
N SER A 97 0.31 8.62 4.27
CA SER A 97 0.17 8.89 2.85
C SER A 97 0.64 7.71 2.00
N THR A 98 0.39 7.77 0.70
CA THR A 98 0.91 6.79 -0.28
C THR A 98 2.44 6.69 -0.26
N ARG A 99 3.13 7.75 0.16
CA ARG A 99 4.59 7.76 0.31
C ARG A 99 5.05 6.87 1.46
N ASP A 100 4.41 6.99 2.62
CA ASP A 100 4.74 6.21 3.81
C ASP A 100 4.52 4.72 3.55
N ILE A 101 3.39 4.38 2.91
CA ILE A 101 3.05 3.00 2.53
C ILE A 101 4.07 2.44 1.53
N ALA A 102 4.49 3.20 0.53
CA ALA A 102 5.48 2.75 -0.44
C ALA A 102 6.86 2.48 0.20
N LEU A 103 7.26 3.30 1.17
CA LEU A 103 8.50 3.09 1.93
C LEU A 103 8.41 1.84 2.80
N ALA A 104 7.31 1.66 3.52
CA ALA A 104 7.07 0.47 4.35
C ALA A 104 7.03 -0.81 3.52
N ALA A 105 6.34 -0.79 2.37
CA ALA A 105 6.31 -1.92 1.44
C ALA A 105 7.70 -2.24 0.87
N THR A 106 8.51 -1.22 0.56
CA THR A 106 9.89 -1.41 0.10
C THR A 106 10.78 -2.01 1.18
N ALA A 107 10.62 -1.59 2.44
CA ALA A 107 11.32 -2.18 3.58
C ALA A 107 10.93 -3.66 3.79
N ALA A 108 9.66 -4.01 3.52
CA ALA A 108 9.17 -5.38 3.56
C ALA A 108 9.55 -6.24 2.32
N GLY A 109 10.38 -5.71 1.42
CA GLY A 109 10.90 -6.44 0.26
C GLY A 109 10.10 -6.27 -1.04
N LEU A 110 9.03 -5.48 -1.05
CA LEU A 110 8.27 -5.14 -2.24
C LEU A 110 8.69 -3.75 -2.76
N THR A 111 9.56 -3.70 -3.77
CA THR A 111 9.98 -2.42 -4.37
C THR A 111 8.83 -1.76 -5.14
N VAL A 112 8.19 -0.77 -4.52
CA VAL A 112 7.07 -0.02 -5.12
C VAL A 112 7.25 1.48 -5.00
N ASN A 113 6.75 2.19 -6.00
CA ASN A 113 6.72 3.65 -6.03
C ASN A 113 5.40 4.18 -5.46
N ARG A 114 5.40 5.41 -4.95
CA ARG A 114 4.19 6.10 -4.46
C ARG A 114 3.04 6.15 -5.48
N ASN A 115 3.35 6.15 -6.78
CA ASN A 115 2.36 6.22 -7.86
C ASN A 115 1.64 4.88 -8.09
N GLN A 116 2.21 3.79 -7.58
CA GLN A 116 1.63 2.45 -7.66
C GLN A 116 0.70 2.17 -6.46
N VAL A 117 0.77 2.97 -5.40
CA VAL A 117 -0.11 2.83 -4.23
C VAL A 117 -1.40 3.61 -4.50
N ILE A 118 -2.51 2.88 -4.54
CA ILE A 118 -3.85 3.40 -4.73
C ILE A 118 -4.51 3.47 -3.35
N LEU A 119 -4.79 4.70 -2.92
CA LEU A 119 -5.44 5.01 -1.66
C LEU A 119 -6.52 6.07 -1.90
N ALA A 120 -7.75 5.80 -1.48
CA ALA A 120 -8.88 6.71 -1.71
C ALA A 120 -8.75 7.98 -0.86
N HIS A 121 -8.44 7.82 0.43
CA HIS A 121 -8.26 8.90 1.39
C HIS A 121 -7.04 8.62 2.27
N PRO A 122 -6.25 9.65 2.63
CA PRO A 122 -5.16 9.48 3.61
C PRO A 122 -5.67 8.88 4.91
N ILE A 123 -4.91 7.94 5.49
CA ILE A 123 -5.30 7.26 6.73
C ILE A 123 -5.03 8.20 7.90
N LYS A 124 -6.04 8.40 8.75
CA LYS A 124 -6.01 9.32 9.91
C LYS A 124 -6.35 8.65 11.23
N LEU A 125 -6.66 7.35 11.19
CA LEU A 125 -7.04 6.57 12.37
C LEU A 125 -6.03 5.44 12.54
N LEU A 126 -5.85 5.01 13.79
CA LEU A 126 -5.15 3.78 14.11
C LEU A 126 -5.95 2.56 13.67
N GLY A 127 -5.24 1.43 13.51
CA GLY A 127 -5.80 0.13 13.17
C GLY A 127 -5.45 -0.36 11.78
N LEU A 128 -6.12 -1.43 11.37
CA LEU A 128 -5.90 -2.10 10.09
C LEU A 128 -6.73 -1.43 9.00
N THR A 129 -6.06 -1.00 7.94
CA THR A 129 -6.69 -0.44 6.74
C THR A 129 -6.18 -1.15 5.51
N GLU A 130 -7.06 -1.47 4.58
CA GLU A 130 -6.66 -2.05 3.29
C GLU A 130 -6.28 -0.95 2.29
N ALA A 131 -5.10 -1.09 1.70
CA ALA A 131 -4.64 -0.31 0.56
C ALA A 131 -4.49 -1.22 -0.67
N ARG A 132 -4.48 -0.62 -1.88
CA ARG A 132 -4.22 -1.39 -3.11
C ARG A 132 -2.89 -0.99 -3.73
N ILE A 133 -2.10 -1.98 -4.14
CA ILE A 133 -0.87 -1.76 -4.90
C ILE A 133 -1.10 -2.23 -6.33
N ALA A 134 -0.97 -1.31 -7.28
CA ALA A 134 -0.98 -1.60 -8.72
C ALA A 134 0.43 -1.94 -9.21
N LEU A 135 0.70 -3.23 -9.41
CA LEU A 135 1.97 -3.71 -9.97
C LEU A 135 1.98 -3.56 -11.50
N HIS A 136 0.84 -3.86 -12.13
CA HIS A 136 0.62 -3.76 -13.56
C HIS A 136 -0.80 -3.21 -13.82
N PRO A 137 -1.11 -2.60 -14.98
CA PRO A 137 -2.47 -2.15 -15.32
C PRO A 137 -3.58 -3.20 -15.23
N GLU A 138 -3.22 -4.49 -15.15
CA GLU A 138 -4.17 -5.61 -15.01
C GLU A 138 -3.98 -6.39 -13.70
N VAL A 139 -2.93 -6.10 -12.93
CA VAL A 139 -2.55 -6.84 -11.72
C VAL A 139 -2.42 -5.87 -10.57
N SER A 140 -3.33 -6.01 -9.61
CA SER A 140 -3.30 -5.26 -8.36
C SER A 140 -3.45 -6.22 -7.19
N ILE A 141 -2.76 -5.91 -6.08
CA ILE A 141 -2.82 -6.68 -4.85
C ILE A 141 -3.39 -5.85 -3.71
N PRO A 142 -4.22 -6.43 -2.83
CA PRO A 142 -4.53 -5.82 -1.55
C PRO A 142 -3.28 -5.87 -0.65
N LEU A 143 -3.06 -4.78 0.08
CA LEU A 143 -2.01 -4.63 1.09
C LEU A 143 -2.67 -4.24 2.40
N THR A 144 -2.45 -5.00 3.45
CA THR A 144 -2.94 -4.65 4.78
C THR A 144 -1.96 -3.67 5.43
N VAL A 145 -2.42 -2.46 5.72
CA VAL A 145 -1.64 -1.44 6.41
C VAL A 145 -2.08 -1.41 7.86
N ASN A 146 -1.19 -1.81 8.75
CA ASN A 146 -1.42 -1.78 10.18
C ASN A 146 -0.80 -0.50 10.77
N VAL A 147 -1.63 0.41 11.30
CA VAL A 147 -1.16 1.68 11.88
C VAL A 147 -1.30 1.65 13.39
N ALA A 148 -0.17 1.73 14.10
CA ALA A 148 -0.08 1.61 15.55
C ALA A 148 0.81 2.70 16.18
N ARG A 149 0.73 2.89 17.50
CA ARG A 149 1.61 3.82 18.26
C ARG A 149 2.93 3.16 18.65
N SER A 150 2.93 1.84 18.86
CA SER A 150 4.11 1.03 19.19
C SER A 150 4.14 -0.28 18.41
N GLU A 151 5.30 -0.96 18.39
CA GLU A 151 5.45 -2.29 17.79
C GLU A 151 4.59 -3.34 18.52
N GLU A 152 4.51 -3.26 19.85
CA GLU A 152 3.67 -4.15 20.67
C GLU A 152 2.17 -4.00 20.37
N GLU A 153 1.70 -2.77 20.15
CA GLU A 153 0.30 -2.51 19.74
C GLU A 153 0.04 -3.03 18.32
N ALA A 154 1.02 -2.95 17.43
CA ALA A 154 0.89 -3.50 16.08
C ALA A 154 0.75 -5.03 16.10
N GLU A 155 1.49 -5.73 16.96
CA GLU A 155 1.38 -7.18 17.13
C GLU A 155 0.04 -7.59 17.72
N ARG A 156 -0.48 -6.87 18.72
CA ARG A 156 -1.83 -7.09 19.29
C ARG A 156 -2.90 -6.95 18.22
N GLN A 157 -2.84 -5.87 17.44
CA GLN A 157 -3.77 -5.63 16.33
C GLN A 157 -3.68 -6.74 15.26
N ALA A 158 -2.49 -7.26 14.98
CA ALA A 158 -2.31 -8.37 14.03
C ALA A 158 -2.89 -9.71 14.56
N ARG A 159 -2.94 -9.91 15.88
CA ARG A 159 -3.57 -11.08 16.52
C ARG A 159 -5.10 -10.99 16.59
N GLY A 160 -5.69 -9.84 16.25
CA GLY A 160 -7.15 -9.65 16.25
C GLY A 160 -7.74 -9.33 17.63
N GLU A 161 -6.90 -8.97 18.60
CA GLU A 161 -7.32 -8.39 19.86
C GLU A 161 -7.81 -6.96 19.58
N ALA A 162 -9.13 -6.77 19.63
CA ALA A 162 -9.75 -5.46 19.43
C ALA A 162 -9.50 -4.62 20.67
N ILE A 163 -8.75 -3.52 20.54
CA ILE A 163 -8.59 -2.55 21.62
C ILE A 163 -9.95 -1.90 21.88
N SER A 164 -10.75 -2.46 22.78
CA SER A 164 -11.70 -1.68 23.57
C SER A 164 -10.92 -0.99 24.68
N GLN A 165 -11.18 0.31 24.89
CA GLN A 165 -10.58 1.11 25.96
C GLN A 165 -10.72 0.44 27.35
N GLU A 166 -11.75 -0.40 27.52
CA GLU A 166 -12.01 -1.19 28.72
C GLU A 166 -10.94 -2.27 29.00
N GLU A 167 -10.26 -2.78 27.97
CA GLU A 167 -9.24 -3.83 28.13
C GLU A 167 -7.86 -3.26 28.47
N ASP A 168 -7.49 -2.08 27.93
CA ASP A 168 -6.24 -1.40 28.31
C ASP A 168 -6.30 -0.93 29.78
N GLU A 169 -7.47 -0.47 30.26
CA GLU A 169 -7.68 -0.09 31.67
C GLU A 169 -7.61 -1.30 32.61
N TYR A 170 -8.21 -2.43 32.22
CA TYR A 170 -8.15 -3.68 32.99
C TYR A 170 -6.74 -4.28 33.04
N VAL A 171 -5.99 -4.24 31.93
CA VAL A 171 -4.61 -4.75 31.89
C VAL A 171 -3.68 -3.90 32.77
N LEU A 172 -3.79 -2.56 32.69
CA LEU A 172 -3.03 -1.65 33.55
C LEU A 172 -3.36 -1.83 35.04
N GLU A 173 -4.64 -2.03 35.40
CA GLU A 173 -5.03 -2.36 36.78
C GLU A 173 -4.43 -3.70 37.22
N THR A 174 -4.52 -4.75 36.40
CA THR A 174 -3.95 -6.06 36.76
C THR A 174 -2.43 -6.05 36.86
N GLU A 175 -1.72 -5.32 36.00
CA GLU A 175 -0.26 -5.20 36.09
C GLU A 175 0.15 -4.43 37.36
N ALA A 176 -0.54 -3.34 37.70
CA ALA A 176 -0.32 -2.61 38.93
C ALA A 176 -0.61 -3.44 40.19
N GLU A 177 -1.68 -4.24 40.18
CA GLU A 177 -2.03 -5.15 41.28
C GLU A 177 -0.98 -6.26 41.44
N THR A 178 -0.45 -6.80 40.33
CA THR A 178 0.62 -7.80 40.39
C THR A 178 1.96 -7.25 40.86
N ASP A 179 2.29 -6.00 40.52
CA ASP A 179 3.54 -5.36 40.98
C ASP A 179 3.45 -4.98 42.47
N GLU A 180 2.28 -4.59 42.97
CA GLU A 180 2.04 -4.40 44.42
C GLU A 180 2.13 -5.72 45.21
N LEU A 181 1.58 -6.83 44.69
CA LEU A 181 1.67 -8.15 45.32
C LEU A 181 3.11 -8.73 45.32
N VAL A 182 3.90 -8.46 44.29
CA VAL A 182 5.30 -8.92 44.20
C VAL A 182 6.25 -8.05 45.02
N GLY A 183 5.89 -6.77 45.26
CA GLY A 183 6.64 -5.86 46.13
C GLY A 183 6.55 -6.18 47.64
N GLU A 184 5.55 -6.95 48.08
CA GLU A 184 5.35 -7.32 49.49
C GLU A 184 6.05 -8.63 49.91
N GLU A 185 6.39 -9.53 48.97
CA GLU A 185 7.11 -10.78 49.25
C GLU A 185 8.62 -10.67 48.93
N ALA A 186 9.35 -9.85 49.68
CA ALA A 186 10.81 -10.02 49.79
C ALA A 186 11.11 -11.22 50.73
N PRO A 187 11.92 -12.22 50.32
CA PRO A 187 12.13 -13.43 51.10
C PRO A 187 12.96 -13.12 52.36
N ALA A 188 12.43 -13.46 53.53
CA ALA A 188 13.17 -13.52 54.77
C ALA A 188 14.30 -14.57 54.64
N GLU A 189 15.53 -14.11 54.46
CA GLU A 189 16.73 -14.92 54.42
C GLU A 189 16.97 -15.54 55.81
N VAL A 190 16.61 -16.81 55.95
CA VAL A 190 16.81 -17.60 57.17
C VAL A 190 18.31 -17.93 57.28
N ALA A 191 18.98 -17.33 58.27
CA ALA A 191 20.37 -17.61 58.61
C ALA A 191 20.57 -19.10 58.98
N PRO A 192 21.54 -19.82 58.40
CA PRO A 192 21.90 -21.15 58.88
C PRO A 192 22.82 -21.04 60.11
N GLN A 193 22.35 -21.57 61.24
CA GLN A 193 23.21 -21.94 62.38
C GLN A 193 23.94 -23.25 62.07
N ASN A 194 25.28 -23.23 62.12
CA ASN A 194 26.07 -24.30 62.73
C ASN A 194 27.50 -23.80 63.05
#